data_AF-A0A3M5G088-F1
#
_entry.id   AF-A0A3M5G088-F1
#
_cell.length_a   1.000
_cell.length_b   1.000
_cell.length_c   1.000
_cell.angle_alpha   90.00
_cell.angle_beta   90.00
_cell.angle_gamma   90.00
#
_symmetry.space_group_name_H-M   'P 1'
#
loop_
_entity.id
_entity.type
_entity.pdbx_description
1 polymer ?
#
loop_
_entity_poly.entity_id
_entity_poly.type
_entity_poly.pdbx_seq_one_letter_code
_entity_poly.pdbx_strand_id
1 'polypeptide(L)'
;MPYRSVDQWYERELKTTAEGIRAYEQKTYYDGRWKPEYDKWVDMLAGLNKGPGHKIVAWNSALIYDMIFTQPVFYEFPRLQVPTVLMIGDADTTAIGSDIAPPEVKAKIGNYKVLGKQVAQMIPGARLVEFKGKGHAPQMEDPQGFNKALLSELQ
;
A
#
# COMPACT_ATOMS: atom_id res chain seq x y z
N MET A 1 0.02 9.70 13.98
CA MET A 1 0.50 10.33 12.74
C MET A 1 -0.11 11.72 12.65
N PRO A 2 0.63 12.77 12.28
CA PRO A 2 0.04 14.08 12.06
C PRO A 2 -0.97 14.04 10.91
N TYR A 3 -2.09 14.73 11.08
CA TYR A 3 -3.13 14.85 10.05
C TYR A 3 -2.69 15.82 8.95
N ARG A 4 -3.07 15.51 7.71
CA ARG A 4 -3.03 16.42 6.57
C ARG A 4 -4.46 16.70 6.12
N SER A 5 -4.80 17.97 5.98
CA SER A 5 -6.05 18.40 5.37
C SER A 5 -6.16 17.98 3.90
N VAL A 6 -7.38 17.95 3.36
CA VAL A 6 -7.64 17.70 1.94
C VAL A 6 -6.83 18.64 1.05
N ASP A 7 -6.76 19.94 1.37
CA ASP A 7 -5.99 20.90 0.58
C ASP A 7 -4.48 20.60 0.61
N GLN A 8 -3.95 20.16 1.76
CA GLN A 8 -2.53 19.76 1.85
C GLN A 8 -2.23 18.48 1.05
N TRP A 9 -3.17 17.52 1.02
CA TRP A 9 -3.07 16.37 0.13
C TRP A 9 -3.13 16.81 -1.33
N TYR A 10 -4.07 17.68 -1.69
CA TYR A 10 -4.22 18.18 -3.05
C TYR A 10 -2.94 18.84 -3.58
N GLU A 11 -2.32 19.72 -2.79
CA GLU A 11 -1.04 20.37 -3.13
C GLU A 11 0.13 19.39 -3.28
N ARG A 12 0.09 18.25 -2.57
CA ARG A 12 1.06 17.17 -2.77
C ARG A 12 0.77 16.43 -4.07
N GLU A 13 -0.48 16.04 -4.32
CA GLU A 13 -0.87 15.24 -5.47
C GLU A 13 -0.63 15.97 -6.80
N LEU A 14 -0.79 17.30 -6.83
CA LEU A 14 -0.43 18.13 -7.98
C LEU A 14 1.06 18.05 -8.37
N LYS A 15 1.94 17.61 -7.46
CA LYS A 15 3.39 17.49 -7.67
C LYS A 15 3.81 16.06 -8.04
N THR A 16 2.87 15.17 -8.31
CA THR A 16 3.15 13.78 -8.67
C THR A 16 3.91 13.71 -9.99
N THR A 17 5.06 13.02 -10.00
CA THR A 17 5.85 12.77 -11.21
C THR A 17 6.16 11.29 -11.37
N ALA A 18 6.50 10.86 -12.59
CA ALA A 18 6.88 9.48 -12.88
C ALA A 18 8.11 9.05 -12.06
N GLU A 19 9.09 9.94 -11.92
CA GLU A 19 10.31 9.70 -11.13
C GLU A 19 9.96 9.51 -9.65
N GLY A 20 9.06 10.33 -9.11
CA GLY A 20 8.58 10.21 -7.73
C GLY A 20 7.82 8.91 -7.47
N ILE A 21 6.91 8.55 -8.38
CA ILE A 21 6.16 7.28 -8.34
C ILE A 21 7.14 6.10 -8.37
N ARG A 22 8.04 6.07 -9.36
CA ARG A 22 9.04 5.00 -9.50
C ARG A 22 9.92 4.88 -8.26
N ALA A 23 10.42 5.98 -7.71
CA ALA A 23 11.25 5.95 -6.51
C ALA A 23 10.48 5.38 -5.30
N TYR A 24 9.21 5.75 -5.14
CA TYR A 24 8.36 5.24 -4.07
C TYR A 24 8.04 3.75 -4.25
N GLU A 25 7.60 3.33 -5.44
CA GLU A 25 7.27 1.93 -5.75
C GLU A 25 8.52 1.05 -5.69
N GLN A 26 9.66 1.48 -6.23
CA GLN A 26 10.91 0.72 -6.14
C GLN A 26 11.26 0.43 -4.69
N LYS A 27 11.18 1.45 -3.82
CA LYS A 27 11.50 1.30 -2.40
C LYS A 27 10.47 0.45 -1.64
N THR A 28 9.18 0.69 -1.88
CA THR A 28 8.11 0.19 -1.01
C THR A 28 7.44 -1.07 -1.58
N TYR A 29 7.18 -1.07 -2.88
CA TYR A 29 6.45 -2.16 -3.55
C TYR A 29 7.37 -3.31 -3.91
N TYR A 30 8.61 -2.99 -4.26
CA TYR A 30 9.53 -3.95 -4.86
C TYR A 30 10.81 -4.19 -4.04
N ASP A 31 10.86 -3.74 -2.78
CA ASP A 31 11.98 -3.91 -1.85
C ASP A 31 13.34 -3.51 -2.47
N GLY A 32 13.37 -2.34 -3.11
CA GLY A 32 14.53 -1.77 -3.80
C GLY A 32 14.79 -2.30 -5.20
N ARG A 33 14.09 -3.35 -5.64
CA ARG A 33 14.26 -3.96 -6.97
C ARG A 33 13.43 -3.23 -8.02
N TRP A 34 13.86 -3.30 -9.26
CA TRP A 34 13.09 -2.78 -10.39
C TRP A 34 13.23 -3.71 -11.59
N LYS A 35 12.12 -3.91 -12.31
CA LYS A 35 12.10 -4.61 -13.59
C LYS A 35 11.43 -3.70 -14.63
N PRO A 36 11.84 -3.72 -15.91
CA PRO A 36 11.25 -2.86 -16.93
C PRO A 36 9.73 -3.03 -17.07
N GLU A 37 9.19 -4.22 -16.81
CA GLU A 37 7.74 -4.45 -16.85
C GLU A 37 6.94 -3.68 -15.78
N TYR A 38 7.59 -3.04 -14.81
CA TYR A 38 6.93 -2.19 -13.81
C TYR A 38 6.69 -0.76 -14.35
N ASP A 39 7.47 -0.31 -15.34
CA ASP A 39 7.38 1.06 -15.87
C ASP A 39 5.99 1.37 -16.42
N LYS A 40 5.27 0.39 -16.99
CA LYS A 40 3.89 0.60 -17.50
C LYS A 40 2.90 1.09 -16.43
N TRP A 41 3.08 0.72 -15.15
CA TRP A 41 2.19 1.14 -14.07
C TRP A 41 2.53 2.53 -13.58
N VAL A 42 3.82 2.87 -13.56
CA VAL A 42 4.31 4.23 -13.34
C VAL A 42 3.78 5.16 -14.42
N ASP A 43 3.89 4.77 -15.69
CA ASP A 43 3.42 5.54 -16.83
C ASP A 43 1.91 5.76 -16.80
N MET A 44 1.15 4.74 -16.41
CA MET A 44 -0.30 4.85 -16.22
C MET A 44 -0.64 5.93 -15.18
N LEU A 45 -0.06 5.87 -13.99
CA LEU A 45 -0.37 6.82 -12.90
C LEU A 45 0.16 8.23 -13.20
N ALA A 46 1.36 8.34 -13.78
CA ALA A 46 1.92 9.61 -14.22
C ALA A 46 1.10 10.21 -15.37
N GLY A 47 0.59 9.39 -16.29
CA GLY A 47 -0.23 9.79 -17.42
C GLY A 47 -1.54 10.48 -17.00
N LEU A 48 -2.19 9.98 -15.94
CA LEU A 48 -3.38 10.62 -15.35
C LEU A 48 -3.08 12.05 -14.86
N ASN A 49 -1.87 12.30 -14.38
CA ASN A 49 -1.43 13.59 -13.86
C ASN A 49 -0.84 14.53 -14.93
N LYS A 50 -0.61 14.05 -16.16
CA LYS A 50 -0.11 14.86 -17.28
C LYS A 50 -1.21 15.43 -18.18
N GLY A 51 -2.44 14.92 -18.08
CA GLY A 51 -3.56 15.33 -18.92
C GLY A 51 -4.30 16.59 -18.45
N PRO A 52 -5.23 17.14 -19.27
CA PRO A 52 -6.04 18.30 -18.89
C PRO A 52 -6.90 18.06 -17.64
N GLY A 53 -7.22 16.79 -17.32
CA GLY A 53 -7.97 16.38 -16.14
C GLY A 53 -7.15 16.27 -14.84
N HIS A 54 -5.85 16.54 -14.83
CA HIS A 54 -4.98 16.27 -13.68
C HIS A 54 -5.45 16.93 -12.37
N LYS A 55 -6.03 18.13 -12.41
CA LYS A 55 -6.58 18.78 -11.21
C LYS A 55 -7.73 17.99 -10.58
N ILE A 56 -8.58 17.38 -11.40
CA ILE A 56 -9.67 16.54 -10.91
C ILE A 56 -9.11 15.23 -10.35
N VAL A 57 -8.11 14.63 -11.01
CA VAL A 57 -7.41 13.44 -10.51
C VAL A 57 -6.79 13.72 -9.13
N ALA A 58 -6.02 14.80 -9.00
CA ALA A 58 -5.37 15.18 -7.75
C ALA A 58 -6.40 15.49 -6.65
N TRP A 59 -7.52 16.15 -6.97
CA TRP A 59 -8.57 16.44 -5.98
C TRP A 59 -9.24 15.17 -5.47
N ASN A 60 -9.58 14.23 -6.35
CA ASN A 60 -10.13 12.94 -5.94
C ASN A 60 -9.12 12.12 -5.13
N SER A 61 -7.83 12.14 -5.51
CA SER A 61 -6.76 11.52 -4.73
C SER A 61 -6.67 12.11 -3.32
N ALA A 62 -6.77 13.44 -3.18
CA ALA A 62 -6.77 14.11 -1.89
C ALA A 62 -7.95 13.69 -0.98
N LEU A 63 -9.15 13.59 -1.55
CA LEU A 63 -10.33 13.08 -0.83
C LEU A 63 -10.16 11.62 -0.40
N ILE A 64 -9.55 10.79 -1.24
CA ILE A 64 -9.26 9.38 -0.91
C ILE A 64 -8.24 9.28 0.23
N TYR A 65 -7.19 10.09 0.22
CA TYR A 65 -6.21 10.11 1.33
C TYR A 65 -6.83 10.54 2.66
N ASP A 66 -7.71 11.55 2.64
CA ASP A 66 -8.47 11.96 3.83
C ASP A 66 -9.39 10.83 4.34
N MET A 67 -10.12 10.18 3.43
CA MET A 67 -10.96 9.02 3.75
C MET A 67 -10.14 7.88 4.39
N ILE A 68 -9.00 7.49 3.79
CA ILE A 68 -8.13 6.43 4.32
C ILE A 68 -7.65 6.78 5.74
N PHE A 69 -7.31 8.05 5.99
CA PHE A 69 -6.79 8.48 7.29
C PHE A 69 -7.88 8.56 8.37
N THR A 70 -9.10 8.96 8.00
CA THR A 70 -10.17 9.28 8.95
C THR A 70 -11.16 8.15 9.19
N GLN A 71 -11.17 7.09 8.35
CA GLN A 71 -12.15 6.01 8.40
C GLN A 71 -11.48 4.63 8.55
N PRO A 72 -10.88 4.31 9.71
CA PRO A 72 -10.14 3.06 9.91
C PRO A 72 -11.06 1.86 10.06
N VAL A 73 -10.73 0.75 9.40
CA VAL A 73 -11.42 -0.56 9.56
C VAL A 73 -10.75 -1.49 10.58
N PHE A 74 -9.56 -1.13 11.08
CA PHE A 74 -8.72 -1.98 11.92
C PHE A 74 -9.45 -2.54 13.15
N TYR A 75 -10.28 -1.72 13.79
CA TYR A 75 -11.03 -2.09 15.00
C TYR A 75 -12.15 -3.10 14.73
N GLU A 76 -12.46 -3.34 13.46
CA GLU A 76 -13.61 -4.12 13.02
C GLU A 76 -13.21 -5.51 12.50
N PHE A 77 -11.91 -5.76 12.35
CA PHE A 77 -11.38 -7.06 11.95
C PHE A 77 -11.89 -8.23 12.80
N PRO A 78 -12.04 -8.12 14.14
CA PRO A 78 -12.66 -9.18 14.93
C PRO A 78 -14.12 -9.51 14.57
N ARG A 79 -14.80 -8.64 13.83
CA ARG A 79 -16.21 -8.80 13.43
C ARG A 79 -16.39 -9.52 12.09
N LEU A 80 -15.30 -9.85 11.39
CA LEU A 80 -15.38 -10.62 10.14
C LEU A 80 -15.94 -12.02 10.42
N GLN A 81 -16.99 -12.40 9.68
CA GLN A 81 -17.70 -13.69 9.83
C GLN A 81 -17.47 -14.63 8.63
N VAL A 82 -16.56 -14.27 7.73
CA VAL A 82 -16.26 -15.03 6.51
C VAL A 82 -14.82 -15.54 6.56
N PRO A 83 -14.52 -16.70 5.94
CA PRO A 83 -13.14 -17.14 5.76
C PRO A 83 -12.29 -16.04 5.15
N THR A 84 -11.17 -15.73 5.80
CA THR A 84 -10.30 -14.62 5.42
C THR A 84 -8.87 -15.12 5.28
N VAL A 85 -8.22 -14.76 4.18
CA VAL A 85 -6.81 -15.06 3.93
C VAL A 85 -6.06 -13.74 3.77
N LEU A 86 -5.01 -13.56 4.56
CA LEU A 86 -4.09 -12.43 4.46
C LEU A 86 -2.87 -12.86 3.65
N MET A 87 -2.64 -12.23 2.50
CA MET A 87 -1.50 -12.51 1.62
C MET A 87 -0.54 -11.32 1.65
N ILE A 88 0.56 -11.44 2.40
CA ILE A 88 1.36 -10.29 2.84
C ILE A 88 2.82 -10.42 2.41
N GLY A 89 3.36 -9.41 1.72
CA GLY A 89 4.79 -9.24 1.57
C GLY A 89 5.41 -8.66 2.84
N ASP A 90 6.37 -9.37 3.43
CA ASP A 90 6.90 -9.03 4.76
C ASP A 90 7.98 -7.92 4.75
N ALA A 91 8.41 -7.48 3.57
CA ALA A 91 9.30 -6.33 3.38
C ALA A 91 8.54 -5.02 3.08
N ASP A 92 7.20 -5.06 3.02
CA ASP A 92 6.39 -3.85 2.86
C ASP A 92 6.63 -2.87 4.03
N THR A 93 6.75 -1.59 3.68
CA THR A 93 6.96 -0.47 4.61
C THR A 93 5.87 0.59 4.55
N THR A 94 4.75 0.29 3.88
CA THR A 94 3.66 1.24 3.65
C THR A 94 3.07 1.77 4.96
N ALA A 95 3.07 3.08 5.10
CA ALA A 95 2.38 3.78 6.17
C ALA A 95 1.99 5.19 5.72
N ILE A 96 0.69 5.49 5.74
CA ILE A 96 0.14 6.78 5.31
C ILE A 96 0.68 7.90 6.21
N GLY A 97 1.25 8.94 5.58
CA GLY A 97 1.83 10.10 6.27
C GLY A 97 3.24 9.88 6.84
N SER A 98 3.89 8.74 6.55
CA SER A 98 5.24 8.41 7.07
C SER A 98 6.34 9.42 6.72
N ASP A 99 6.12 10.25 5.71
CA ASP A 99 7.02 11.31 5.27
C ASP A 99 7.06 12.52 6.22
N ILE A 100 6.00 12.74 7.00
CA ILE A 100 5.91 13.81 8.02
C ILE A 100 5.85 13.29 9.46
N ALA A 101 6.02 11.99 9.65
CA ALA A 101 6.12 11.40 10.98
C ALA A 101 7.41 11.81 11.69
N PRO A 102 7.38 12.12 13.00
CA PRO A 102 8.58 12.21 13.82
C PRO A 102 9.44 10.93 13.70
N PRO A 103 10.79 11.02 13.75
CA PRO A 103 11.68 9.87 13.55
C PRO A 103 11.33 8.65 14.41
N GLU A 104 10.97 8.87 15.67
CA GLU A 104 10.60 7.83 16.64
C GLU A 104 9.29 7.12 16.31
N VAL A 105 8.36 7.80 15.62
CA VAL A 105 7.13 7.20 15.10
C VAL A 105 7.41 6.49 13.78
N LYS A 106 8.16 7.12 12.89
CA LYS A 106 8.54 6.58 11.58
C LYS A 106 9.24 5.23 11.70
N ALA A 107 10.06 5.04 12.74
CA ALA A 107 10.74 3.78 13.02
C ALA A 107 9.81 2.62 13.43
N LYS A 108 8.55 2.90 13.80
CA LYS A 108 7.61 1.91 14.36
C LYS A 108 6.45 1.56 13.41
N ILE A 109 6.17 2.40 12.42
CA ILE A 109 5.04 2.22 11.49
C ILE A 109 5.46 1.42 10.25
N GLY A 110 4.49 0.83 9.57
CA GLY A 110 4.72 0.08 8.33
C GLY A 110 5.51 -1.22 8.51
N ASN A 111 5.51 -1.84 9.70
CA ASN A 111 6.24 -3.08 9.92
C ASN A 111 5.39 -4.32 9.58
N TYR A 112 5.32 -4.68 8.29
CA TYR A 112 4.45 -5.77 7.84
C TYR A 112 4.86 -7.17 8.33
N LYS A 113 6.11 -7.38 8.77
CA LYS A 113 6.53 -8.61 9.48
C LYS A 113 5.75 -8.86 10.77
N VAL A 114 5.23 -7.78 11.37
CA VAL A 114 4.47 -7.78 12.61
C VAL A 114 2.97 -7.60 12.33
N LEU A 115 2.61 -6.64 11.48
CA LEU A 115 1.21 -6.26 11.25
C LEU A 115 0.37 -7.43 10.71
N GLY A 116 0.88 -8.20 9.75
CA GLY A 116 0.16 -9.36 9.20
C GLY A 116 -0.17 -10.41 10.27
N LYS A 117 0.78 -10.69 11.16
CA LYS A 117 0.60 -11.63 12.29
C LYS A 117 -0.41 -11.11 13.32
N GLN A 118 -0.36 -9.82 13.63
CA GLN A 118 -1.30 -9.20 14.56
C GLN A 118 -2.73 -9.24 14.02
N VAL A 119 -2.94 -8.88 12.75
CA VAL A 119 -4.28 -8.89 12.14
C VAL A 119 -4.80 -10.32 11.99
N ALA A 120 -3.95 -11.28 11.63
CA ALA A 120 -4.35 -12.70 11.56
C ALA A 120 -4.88 -13.23 12.90
N GLN A 121 -4.30 -12.78 14.02
CA GLN A 121 -4.77 -13.17 15.36
C GLN A 121 -6.10 -12.48 15.76
N MET A 122 -6.43 -11.34 15.14
CA MET A 122 -7.66 -10.60 15.43
C MET A 122 -8.86 -11.17 14.68
N ILE A 123 -8.66 -11.67 13.45
CA ILE A 123 -9.74 -12.14 12.58
C ILE A 123 -10.05 -13.62 12.90
N PRO A 124 -11.29 -13.96 13.30
CA PRO A 124 -11.66 -15.35 13.59
C PRO A 124 -11.41 -16.26 12.38
N GLY A 125 -10.58 -17.29 12.57
CA GLY A 125 -10.30 -18.28 11.52
C GLY A 125 -9.47 -17.76 10.34
N ALA A 126 -8.79 -16.62 10.47
CA ALA A 126 -7.94 -16.14 9.40
C ALA A 126 -6.74 -17.05 9.14
N ARG A 127 -6.35 -17.14 7.87
CA ARG A 127 -5.07 -17.72 7.44
C ARG A 127 -4.13 -16.60 7.02
N LEU A 128 -2.84 -16.78 7.27
CA LEU A 128 -1.79 -15.84 6.89
C LEU A 128 -0.77 -16.54 5.99
N VAL A 129 -0.59 -15.99 4.80
CA VAL A 129 0.43 -16.38 3.82
C VAL A 129 1.44 -15.24 3.71
N GLU A 130 2.63 -15.44 4.26
CA GLU A 130 3.72 -14.46 4.19
C GLU A 130 4.64 -14.75 2.99
N PHE A 131 4.89 -13.72 2.20
CA PHE A 131 5.86 -13.73 1.10
C PHE A 131 7.16 -13.09 1.58
N LYS A 132 8.07 -13.93 2.05
CA LYS A 132 9.35 -13.49 2.62
C LYS A 132 10.19 -12.72 1.62
N GLY A 133 10.66 -11.53 2.02
CA GLY A 133 11.46 -10.63 1.21
C GLY A 133 10.71 -10.03 0.03
N LYS A 134 9.36 -9.99 0.08
CA LYS A 134 8.52 -9.31 -0.90
C LYS A 134 7.94 -8.02 -0.31
N GLY A 135 7.86 -6.98 -1.13
CA GLY A 135 7.35 -5.66 -0.74
C GLY A 135 5.83 -5.58 -0.76
N HIS A 136 5.30 -4.37 -0.95
CA HIS A 136 3.85 -4.10 -0.98
C HIS A 136 3.08 -4.87 -2.08
N ALA A 137 3.75 -5.26 -3.18
CA ALA A 137 3.10 -5.84 -4.35
C ALA A 137 3.65 -7.24 -4.69
N PRO A 138 3.49 -8.26 -3.81
CA PRO A 138 4.04 -9.60 -4.03
C PRO A 138 3.52 -10.25 -5.32
N GLN A 139 2.28 -9.95 -5.72
CA GLN A 139 1.67 -10.39 -6.98
C GLN A 139 2.38 -9.89 -8.24
N MET A 140 3.12 -8.79 -8.12
CA MET A 140 3.90 -8.19 -9.21
C MET A 140 5.37 -8.65 -9.17
N GLU A 141 5.90 -8.88 -7.96
CA GLU A 141 7.28 -9.34 -7.77
C GLU A 141 7.49 -10.81 -8.12
N ASP A 142 6.53 -11.66 -7.75
CA ASP A 142 6.50 -13.09 -8.00
C ASP A 142 5.08 -13.55 -8.37
N PRO A 143 4.63 -13.26 -9.61
CA PRO A 143 3.29 -13.63 -10.05
C PRO A 143 3.03 -15.15 -9.95
N GLN A 144 4.05 -15.98 -10.21
CA GLN A 144 3.90 -17.43 -10.17
C GLN A 144 3.70 -17.93 -8.74
N GLY A 145 4.56 -17.49 -7.80
CA GLY A 145 4.44 -17.85 -6.39
C GLY A 145 3.16 -17.32 -5.77
N PHE A 146 2.80 -16.06 -6.06
CA PHE A 146 1.56 -15.46 -5.58
C PHE A 146 0.33 -16.20 -6.10
N ASN A 147 0.23 -16.46 -7.42
CA ASN A 147 -0.93 -17.14 -8.00
C ASN A 147 -1.06 -18.59 -7.50
N LYS A 148 0.07 -19.30 -7.31
CA LYS A 148 0.05 -20.65 -6.72
C LYS A 148 -0.53 -20.64 -5.31
N ALA A 149 -0.08 -19.71 -4.47
CA ALA A 149 -0.60 -19.55 -3.11
C ALA A 149 -2.08 -19.15 -3.13
N LEU A 150 -2.47 -18.18 -3.96
CA LEU A 150 -3.86 -17.74 -4.09
C LEU A 150 -4.80 -18.89 -4.46
N LEU A 151 -4.44 -19.66 -5.50
CA LEU A 151 -5.26 -20.79 -5.94
C LEU A 151 -5.37 -21.90 -4.88
N SER A 152 -4.32 -22.13 -4.09
CA SER A 152 -4.36 -23.09 -2.98
C SER A 152 -5.28 -22.63 -1.84
N GLU A 153 -5.44 -21.31 -1.66
CA GLU A 153 -6.22 -20.72 -0.57
C GLU A 153 -7.70 -20.57 -0.91
N LEU A 154 -8.05 -20.55 -2.20
CA LEU A 154 -9.42 -20.44 -2.71
C LEU A 154 -10.13 -21.80 -2.91
N GLN A 155 -9.41 -22.91 -2.69
CA GLN A 155 -9.94 -24.28 -2.73
C GLN A 155 -10.48 -24.69 -1.36
#